data_AF-A0A536GKB8-F1
#
_entry.id   AF-A0A536GKB8-F1
#
_cell.length_a   1.000
_cell.length_b   1.000
_cell.length_c   1.000
_cell.angle_alpha   90.00
_cell.angle_beta   90.00
_cell.angle_gamma   90.00
#
_symmetry.space_group_name_H-M   'P 1'
#
loop_
_entity.id
_entity.type
_entity.pdbx_description
1 polymer ?
#
loop_
_entity_poly.entity_id
_entity_poly.type
_entity_poly.pdbx_seq_one_letter_code
_entity_poly.pdbx_strand_id
1 'polypeptide(L)'
;MSRTRALIVVALVVVFVIAGGVLIYANQHRGGQNLSFNLNVTGASKMSPSELQAHQGDHLTINITSDGDGEVHLHGYDIAFETRAGQTVTHSFTADKTCSCDIEWEETSTHLGTLTVSP
;
A
#
# COMPACT_ATOMS: atom_id res chain seq x y z
N MET A 1 -17.04 14.65 47.00
CA MET A 1 -15.74 14.57 46.28
C MET A 1 -14.91 15.78 46.68
N SER A 2 -13.62 15.64 47.04
CA SER A 2 -12.79 16.82 47.31
C SER A 2 -12.49 17.57 46.01
N ARG A 3 -12.40 18.90 46.06
CA ARG A 3 -12.12 19.76 44.89
C ARG A 3 -10.88 19.28 44.11
N THR A 4 -9.86 18.80 44.83
CA THR A 4 -8.64 18.21 44.26
C THR A 4 -8.91 16.94 43.44
N ARG A 5 -9.78 16.04 43.91
CA ARG A 5 -10.15 14.84 43.15
C ARG A 5 -10.93 15.18 41.89
N ALA A 6 -11.80 16.19 41.95
CA ALA A 6 -12.52 16.67 40.77
C ALA A 6 -11.56 17.26 39.73
N LEU A 7 -10.58 18.07 40.15
CA LEU A 7 -9.59 18.66 39.23
C LEU A 7 -8.68 17.61 38.58
N ILE A 8 -8.24 16.59 39.33
CA ILE A 8 -7.43 15.49 38.78
C ILE A 8 -8.22 14.69 37.73
N VAL A 9 -9.48 14.37 38.01
CA VAL A 9 -10.32 13.64 37.05
C VAL A 9 -10.55 14.44 35.77
N VAL A 10 -10.82 15.74 35.87
CA VAL A 10 -10.99 16.61 34.69
C VAL A 10 -9.70 16.69 33.88
N ALA A 11 -8.54 16.86 34.53
CA ALA A 11 -7.26 16.90 33.82
C ALA A 11 -6.97 15.59 33.07
N LEU A 12 -7.24 14.44 33.69
CA LEU A 12 -7.06 13.13 33.05
C LEU A 12 -7.99 12.93 31.85
N VAL A 13 -9.26 13.33 31.95
CA VAL A 13 -10.21 13.25 30.83
C VAL A 13 -9.75 14.11 29.66
N VAL A 14 -9.28 15.34 29.92
CA VAL A 14 -8.75 16.23 28.87
C VAL A 14 -7.55 15.62 28.17
N VAL A 15 -6.61 15.03 28.92
CA VAL A 15 -5.44 14.35 28.33
C VAL A 15 -5.87 13.17 27.46
N PHE A 16 -6.83 12.35 27.90
CA PHE A 16 -7.34 11.24 27.11
C PHE A 16 -8.05 11.69 25.82
N VAL A 17 -8.84 12.77 25.89
CA VAL A 17 -9.52 13.32 24.70
C VAL A 17 -8.52 13.89 23.71
N ILE A 18 -7.50 14.61 24.18
CA ILE A 18 -6.45 15.16 23.31
C ILE A 18 -5.62 14.02 22.69
N ALA A 19 -5.18 13.06 23.50
CA ALA A 19 -4.42 11.90 23.00
C ALA A 19 -5.25 11.09 22.00
N GLY A 20 -6.53 10.85 22.28
CA GLY A 20 -7.44 10.18 21.36
C GLY A 20 -7.63 10.95 20.06
N GLY A 21 -7.82 12.28 20.13
CA GLY A 21 -7.96 13.13 18.95
C GLY A 21 -6.70 13.15 18.06
N VAL A 22 -5.51 13.20 18.68
CA VAL A 22 -4.23 13.13 17.96
C VAL A 22 -4.03 11.78 17.28
N LEU A 23 -4.37 10.68 17.94
CA LEU A 23 -4.26 9.33 17.37
C LEU A 23 -5.22 9.12 16.18
N ILE A 24 -6.46 9.63 16.28
CA ILE A 24 -7.43 9.54 15.18
C ILE A 24 -6.94 10.34 13.97
N TYR A 25 -6.43 11.55 14.20
CA TYR A 25 -5.93 12.41 13.13
C TYR A 25 -4.68 11.84 12.44
N ALA A 26 -3.75 11.29 13.23
CA ALA A 26 -2.50 10.73 12.70
C ALA A 26 -2.71 9.47 11.85
N ASN A 27 -3.82 8.75 12.04
CA ASN A 27 -4.05 7.47 11.37
C ASN A 27 -5.00 7.55 10.16
N GLN A 28 -5.30 8.74 9.66
CA GLN A 28 -6.12 8.93 8.45
C GLN A 28 -5.22 9.16 7.23
N HIS A 29 -4.71 8.07 6.66
CA HIS A 29 -4.12 8.12 5.32
C HIS A 29 -5.25 8.40 4.32
N ARG A 30 -5.20 9.56 3.67
CA ARG A 30 -6.24 10.08 2.77
C ARG A 30 -5.61 10.48 1.44
N GLY A 31 -5.14 9.49 0.67
CA GLY A 31 -4.59 9.69 -0.68
C GLY A 31 -3.44 10.71 -0.78
N GLY A 32 -2.96 10.93 -2.01
CA GLY A 32 -2.00 11.99 -2.33
C GLY A 32 -0.59 11.81 -1.76
N GLN A 33 -0.26 10.64 -1.21
CA GLN A 33 1.08 10.35 -0.69
C GLN A 33 1.95 9.70 -1.76
N ASN A 34 3.25 9.89 -1.66
CA ASN A 34 4.22 9.15 -2.47
C ASN A 34 4.51 7.81 -1.77
N LEU A 35 4.06 6.72 -2.38
CA LEU A 35 4.28 5.36 -1.87
C LEU A 35 5.23 4.60 -2.78
N SER A 36 6.11 3.79 -2.21
CA SER A 36 7.03 2.94 -2.97
C SER A 36 6.91 1.50 -2.49
N PHE A 37 6.70 0.59 -3.43
CA PHE A 37 6.65 -0.85 -3.20
C PHE A 37 7.84 -1.51 -3.87
N ASN A 38 8.56 -2.34 -3.12
CA ASN A 38 9.63 -3.20 -3.64
C ASN A 38 9.12 -4.63 -3.61
N LEU A 39 8.93 -5.20 -4.80
CA LEU A 39 8.35 -6.52 -5.02
C LEU A 39 9.44 -7.46 -5.53
N ASN A 40 9.46 -8.67 -4.98
CA ASN A 40 10.33 -9.74 -5.46
C ASN A 40 9.48 -10.90 -5.98
N VAL A 41 9.67 -11.26 -7.24
CA VAL A 41 9.01 -12.39 -7.90
C VAL A 41 9.99 -13.55 -8.01
N THR A 42 9.53 -14.77 -7.69
CA THR A 42 10.34 -15.98 -7.77
C THR A 42 9.60 -17.10 -8.48
N GLY A 43 10.28 -17.77 -9.41
CA GLY A 43 9.78 -18.91 -10.17
C GLY A 43 8.46 -18.60 -10.88
N ALA A 44 8.28 -17.36 -11.35
CA ALA A 44 7.09 -16.88 -12.07
C ALA A 44 5.73 -17.15 -11.39
N SER A 45 5.72 -17.45 -10.08
CA SER A 45 4.51 -17.95 -9.39
C SER A 45 4.34 -17.45 -7.95
N LYS A 46 5.32 -16.71 -7.44
CA LYS A 46 5.28 -16.16 -6.07
C LYS A 46 5.81 -14.75 -6.08
N MET A 47 5.12 -13.84 -5.41
CA MET A 47 5.53 -12.46 -5.20
C MET A 47 5.55 -12.12 -3.72
N SER A 48 6.50 -11.28 -3.30
CA SER A 48 6.56 -10.74 -1.94
C SER A 48 6.91 -9.25 -1.96
N PRO A 49 6.15 -8.39 -1.27
CA PRO A 49 4.83 -8.67 -0.70
C PRO A 49 3.79 -8.99 -1.79
N SER A 50 2.79 -9.82 -1.47
CA SER A 50 1.69 -10.14 -2.39
C SER A 50 0.45 -9.26 -2.20
N GLU A 51 0.40 -8.46 -1.13
CA GLU A 51 -0.73 -7.58 -0.82
C GLU A 51 -0.23 -6.14 -0.69
N LEU A 52 -0.69 -5.27 -1.58
CA LEU A 52 -0.33 -3.86 -1.62
C LEU A 52 -1.57 -3.02 -1.29
N GLN A 53 -1.39 -1.98 -0.49
CA GLN A 53 -2.47 -1.09 -0.06
C GLN A 53 -2.11 0.35 -0.36
N ALA A 54 -3.02 1.05 -1.04
CA ALA A 54 -2.93 2.47 -1.34
C ALA A 54 -4.31 3.12 -1.21
N HIS A 55 -4.34 4.45 -1.27
CA HIS A 55 -5.56 5.23 -1.40
C HIS A 55 -5.61 5.94 -2.75
N GLN A 56 -6.82 6.24 -3.19
CA GLN A 56 -7.03 6.96 -4.42
C GLN A 56 -6.31 8.32 -4.36
N GLY A 57 -5.57 8.63 -5.41
CA GLY A 57 -4.75 9.83 -5.53
C GLY A 57 -3.30 9.68 -5.05
N ASP A 58 -2.92 8.55 -4.44
CA ASP A 58 -1.50 8.30 -4.14
C ASP A 58 -0.64 8.22 -5.40
N HIS A 59 0.61 8.67 -5.30
CA HIS A 59 1.62 8.51 -6.34
C HIS A 59 2.46 7.27 -6.02
N LEU A 60 2.18 6.17 -6.71
CA LEU A 60 2.80 4.88 -6.49
C LEU A 60 4.06 4.74 -7.33
N THR A 61 5.11 4.16 -6.75
CA THR A 61 6.28 3.66 -7.47
C THR A 61 6.41 2.16 -7.17
N ILE A 62 6.26 1.33 -8.19
CA ILE A 62 6.40 -0.12 -8.06
C ILE A 62 7.75 -0.51 -8.66
N ASN A 63 8.58 -1.18 -7.86
CA ASN A 63 9.86 -1.74 -8.25
C ASN A 63 9.75 -3.26 -8.19
N ILE A 64 9.94 -3.95 -9.30
CA ILE A 64 9.84 -5.41 -9.39
C ILE A 64 11.21 -5.98 -9.73
N THR A 65 11.69 -6.90 -8.91
CA THR A 65 12.84 -7.76 -9.21
C THR A 65 12.34 -9.19 -9.41
N SER A 66 12.82 -9.87 -10.45
CA SER A 66 12.46 -11.26 -10.77
C SER A 66 13.71 -12.13 -10.90
N ASP A 67 13.59 -13.42 -10.58
CA ASP A 67 14.60 -14.45 -10.86
C ASP A 67 14.49 -15.05 -12.27
N GLY A 68 13.46 -14.65 -13.04
CA GLY A 68 13.22 -15.07 -14.41
C GLY A 68 12.92 -13.92 -15.35
N ASP A 69 13.02 -14.19 -16.64
CA ASP A 69 12.59 -13.30 -17.72
C ASP A 69 11.09 -13.51 -17.99
N GLY A 70 10.36 -12.42 -18.25
CA GLY A 70 8.93 -12.45 -18.59
C GLY A 70 8.20 -11.20 -18.13
N GLU A 71 6.87 -11.24 -18.05
CA GLU A 71 6.04 -10.08 -17.74
C GLU A 71 5.25 -10.30 -16.45
N VAL A 72 5.35 -9.33 -15.54
CA VAL A 72 4.36 -9.13 -14.48
C VAL A 72 3.36 -8.09 -14.97
N HIS A 73 2.07 -8.40 -14.89
CA HIS A 73 1.02 -7.51 -15.36
C HIS A 73 0.18 -7.02 -14.18
N LEU A 74 -0.03 -5.69 -14.08
CA LEU A 74 -0.98 -5.08 -13.14
C LEU A 74 -2.29 -4.79 -13.86
N HIS A 75 -3.29 -5.64 -13.60
CA HIS A 75 -4.64 -5.46 -14.11
C HIS A 75 -5.28 -4.20 -13.53
N GLY A 76 -6.30 -3.70 -14.22
CA GLY A 76 -7.01 -2.46 -13.86
C GLY A 76 -6.25 -1.20 -14.27
N TYR A 77 -4.92 -1.16 -14.14
CA TYR A 77 -4.09 -0.06 -14.69
C TYR A 77 -3.50 -0.36 -16.06
N ASP A 78 -3.51 -1.63 -16.51
CA ASP A 78 -2.97 -2.05 -17.81
C ASP A 78 -1.46 -1.72 -17.92
N ILE A 79 -0.72 -2.07 -16.87
CA ILE A 79 0.73 -1.81 -16.78
C ILE A 79 1.48 -3.13 -16.85
N ALA A 80 2.23 -3.29 -17.93
CA ALA A 80 3.19 -4.38 -18.12
C ALA A 80 4.56 -4.04 -17.54
N PHE A 81 5.11 -4.96 -16.74
CA PHE A 81 6.46 -4.90 -16.19
C PHE A 81 7.32 -5.98 -16.82
N GLU A 82 8.08 -5.59 -17.84
CA GLU A 82 9.05 -6.46 -18.52
C GLU A 82 10.23 -6.77 -17.58
N THR A 83 10.23 -7.97 -17.02
CA THR A 83 11.26 -8.43 -16.10
C THR A 83 12.40 -9.13 -16.83
N ARG A 84 13.61 -8.92 -16.34
CA ARG A 84 14.82 -9.66 -16.71
C ARG A 84 15.46 -10.21 -15.45
N ALA A 85 15.92 -11.46 -15.50
CA ALA A 85 16.48 -12.13 -14.34
C ALA A 85 17.58 -11.28 -13.67
N GLY A 86 17.41 -10.98 -12.39
CA GLY A 86 18.34 -10.20 -11.58
C GLY A 86 18.32 -8.69 -11.81
N GLN A 87 17.41 -8.16 -12.63
CA GLN A 87 17.23 -6.72 -12.85
C GLN A 87 15.95 -6.23 -12.17
N THR A 88 15.95 -4.96 -11.77
CA THR A 88 14.77 -4.29 -11.24
C THR A 88 14.14 -3.44 -12.33
N VAL A 89 12.84 -3.65 -12.58
CA VAL A 89 12.01 -2.76 -13.40
C VAL A 89 11.19 -1.86 -12.49
N THR A 90 11.12 -0.57 -12.83
CA THR A 90 10.42 0.45 -12.02
C THR A 90 9.37 1.16 -12.87
N HIS A 91 8.17 1.33 -12.30
CA HIS A 91 7.11 2.14 -12.90
C HIS A 91 6.47 3.03 -11.84
N SER A 92 6.20 4.29 -12.20
CA SER A 92 5.51 5.24 -11.31
C SER A 92 4.22 5.73 -11.95
N PHE A 93 3.12 5.71 -11.20
CA PHE A 93 1.80 6.12 -11.67
C PHE A 93 0.97 6.68 -10.51
N THR A 94 -0.14 7.34 -10.83
CA THR A 94 -1.10 7.78 -9.81
C THR A 94 -2.20 6.75 -9.67
N ALA A 95 -2.52 6.36 -8.43
CA ALA A 95 -3.65 5.49 -8.13
C ALA A 95 -4.97 6.26 -8.28
N ASP A 96 -5.34 6.59 -9.52
CA ASP A 96 -6.42 7.53 -9.84
C ASP A 96 -7.84 6.97 -9.67
N LYS A 97 -7.95 5.66 -9.41
CA LYS A 97 -9.22 4.93 -9.23
C LYS A 97 -9.11 3.88 -8.14
N THR A 98 -10.24 3.61 -7.49
CA THR A 98 -10.36 2.51 -6.53
C THR A 98 -10.38 1.17 -7.26
N CYS A 99 -9.73 0.17 -6.69
CA CYS A 99 -9.76 -1.19 -7.21
C CYS A 99 -9.29 -2.22 -6.19
N SER A 100 -9.62 -3.48 -6.46
CA SER A 100 -8.83 -4.64 -6.04
C SER A 100 -8.27 -5.21 -7.34
N CYS A 101 -7.10 -4.70 -7.72
CA CYS A 101 -6.46 -4.96 -9.00
C CYS A 101 -5.57 -6.19 -8.89
N ASP A 102 -5.75 -7.15 -9.78
CA ASP A 102 -4.94 -8.36 -9.82
C ASP A 102 -3.52 -8.06 -10.35
N ILE A 103 -2.53 -8.76 -9.80
CA ILE A 103 -1.15 -8.76 -10.28
C ILE A 103 -0.81 -10.20 -10.64
N GLU A 104 -0.43 -10.45 -11.88
CA GLU A 104 -0.16 -11.80 -12.36
C GLU A 104 1.12 -11.92 -13.17
N TRP A 105 1.55 -13.17 -13.39
CA TRP A 105 2.51 -13.52 -14.41
C TRP A 105 1.78 -13.77 -15.72
N GLU A 106 1.93 -12.84 -16.67
CA GLU A 106 1.10 -12.72 -17.88
C GLU A 106 1.06 -14.02 -18.70
N GLU A 107 2.23 -14.59 -18.99
CA GLU A 107 2.36 -15.75 -19.90
C GLU A 107 1.51 -16.97 -19.47
N THR A 108 1.25 -17.08 -18.16
CA THR A 108 0.53 -18.23 -17.59
C THR A 108 -0.76 -17.85 -16.89
N SER A 109 -1.09 -16.55 -16.83
CA SER A 109 -2.13 -15.99 -15.97
C SER A 109 -2.03 -16.48 -14.52
N THR A 110 -0.79 -16.63 -14.01
CA THR A 110 -0.57 -17.08 -12.64
C THR A 110 -0.70 -15.89 -11.70
N HIS A 111 -1.70 -15.93 -10.83
CA HIS A 111 -1.88 -14.93 -9.78
C HIS A 111 -0.64 -14.80 -8.89
N LEU A 112 -0.14 -13.58 -8.72
CA LEU A 112 1.01 -13.24 -7.88
C LEU A 112 0.61 -12.44 -6.64
N GLY A 113 -0.38 -11.56 -6.74
CA GLY A 113 -0.86 -10.76 -5.63
C GLY A 113 -1.89 -9.71 -6.05
N THR A 114 -2.18 -8.78 -5.14
CA THR A 114 -3.26 -7.79 -5.31
C THR A 114 -2.80 -6.39 -4.92
N LEU A 115 -3.14 -5.39 -5.73
CA LEU A 115 -3.12 -3.99 -5.34
C LEU A 115 -4.53 -3.54 -4.96
N THR A 116 -4.73 -3.20 -3.68
CA THR A 116 -5.98 -2.61 -3.20
C THR A 116 -5.84 -1.09 -3.11
N VAL A 117 -6.64 -0.36 -3.88
CA VAL A 117 -6.76 1.10 -3.81
C VAL A 117 -8.11 1.45 -3.19
N SER A 118 -8.07 1.99 -1.97
CA SER A 118 -9.25 2.44 -1.23
C SER A 118 -9.62 3.90 -1.57
N PRO A 119 -10.87 4.33 -1.36
CA PRO A 119 -11.27 5.73 -1.51
C PRO A 119 -10.51 6.70 -0.60
#